data_AF-A0A2V9U5I4-F1
#
_entry.id   AF-A0A2V9U5I4-F1
#
_cell.length_a   1.000
_cell.length_b   1.000
_cell.length_c   1.000
_cell.angle_alpha   90.00
_cell.angle_beta   90.00
_cell.angle_gamma   90.00
#
_symmetry.space_group_name_H-M   'P 1'
#
loop_
_entity.id
_entity.type
_entity.pdbx_description
1 polymer ?
#
loop_
_entity_poly.entity_id
_entity_poly.type
_entity_poly.pdbx_seq_one_letter_code
_entity_poly.pdbx_strand_id
1 'polypeptide(L)'
;MALLFLLPAGLWAQSTPPATDDAAQLRQEIDQLKKTVGALEQRLEAQEKAKQPAVAQTETPKEEAFAPAEVQTTVRDLNDRVSVAERRSLRDRLDWGGDYRFEAHTIRGNVPAHYDGMQLQNLTVKTLWMFAPESKGGLGMQFDPNMLGQMTPTQYAAFVGQQVQQNYSQYQFFTSNLTFSQLKQSLGQFSPQMQQMLIQYLQQVPGVYRSAYDANTDALLTNRLRLKFDAKVADNVS
;
A
#
# COMPACT_ATOMS: atom_id res chain seq x y z
N MET A 1 -47.61 -16.59 -37.20
CA MET A 1 -46.65 -17.68 -36.98
C MET A 1 -46.78 -18.08 -35.53
N ALA A 2 -47.18 -19.32 -35.25
CA ALA A 2 -47.76 -19.74 -33.98
C ALA A 2 -46.88 -20.77 -33.26
N LEU A 3 -46.88 -20.70 -31.92
CA LEU A 3 -46.49 -21.72 -30.93
C LEU A 3 -45.02 -22.22 -30.93
N LEU A 4 -44.43 -22.73 -29.85
CA LEU A 4 -44.56 -22.65 -28.38
C LEU A 4 -43.35 -23.47 -27.86
N PHE A 5 -42.87 -23.14 -26.67
CA PHE A 5 -41.79 -23.79 -25.90
C PHE A 5 -41.94 -25.33 -25.70
N LEU A 6 -40.82 -26.08 -25.59
CA LEU A 6 -40.36 -26.89 -24.41
C LEU A 6 -39.33 -28.02 -24.74
N LEU A 7 -38.25 -28.06 -23.93
CA LEU A 7 -37.19 -29.09 -23.72
C LEU A 7 -37.74 -30.40 -23.06
N PRO A 8 -36.97 -31.45 -22.60
CA PRO A 8 -35.51 -31.77 -22.55
C PRO A 8 -35.11 -33.29 -22.77
N ALA A 9 -33.81 -33.58 -22.55
CA ALA A 9 -33.19 -34.78 -21.91
C ALA A 9 -32.88 -36.05 -22.73
N GLY A 10 -31.62 -36.50 -22.64
CA GLY A 10 -31.06 -37.69 -23.30
C GLY A 10 -31.14 -38.98 -22.49
N LEU A 11 -30.61 -40.07 -23.05
CA LEU A 11 -29.91 -41.19 -22.38
C LEU A 11 -29.53 -42.29 -23.44
N TRP A 12 -28.25 -42.66 -23.48
CA TRP A 12 -27.58 -43.95 -23.79
C TRP A 12 -28.19 -44.99 -24.75
N ALA A 13 -27.38 -45.46 -25.71
CA ALA A 13 -27.26 -46.89 -26.05
C ALA A 13 -25.98 -47.18 -26.88
N GLN A 14 -25.24 -48.20 -26.46
CA GLN A 14 -23.97 -48.71 -27.03
C GLN A 14 -24.15 -49.47 -28.35
N SER A 15 -23.11 -49.48 -29.20
CA SER A 15 -22.81 -50.61 -30.08
C SER A 15 -21.31 -50.70 -30.43
N THR A 16 -20.64 -51.74 -29.93
CA THR A 16 -19.39 -52.35 -30.46
C THR A 16 -19.73 -53.39 -31.53
N PRO A 17 -18.93 -53.60 -32.60
CA PRO A 17 -17.82 -54.60 -32.59
C PRO A 17 -16.68 -54.30 -33.63
N PRO A 18 -15.65 -55.15 -33.92
CA PRO A 18 -15.10 -56.35 -33.24
C PRO A 18 -13.59 -56.24 -32.88
N ALA A 19 -13.14 -57.17 -32.03
CA ALA A 19 -11.84 -57.20 -31.34
C ALA A 19 -10.84 -58.23 -31.92
N THR A 20 -10.17 -57.91 -33.03
CA THR A 20 -9.05 -58.71 -33.55
C THR A 20 -7.81 -57.94 -33.99
N ASP A 21 -7.84 -56.59 -34.05
CA ASP A 21 -6.69 -55.77 -34.46
C ASP A 21 -5.84 -55.25 -33.28
N ASP A 22 -6.40 -55.10 -32.08
CA ASP A 22 -5.71 -54.51 -30.93
C ASP A 22 -4.52 -55.35 -30.43
N ALA A 23 -4.62 -56.69 -30.44
CA ALA A 23 -3.55 -57.56 -29.97
C ALA A 23 -2.33 -57.55 -30.91
N ALA A 24 -2.54 -57.30 -32.21
CA ALA A 24 -1.47 -57.15 -33.19
C ALA A 24 -0.83 -55.76 -33.11
N GLN A 25 -1.63 -54.71 -32.93
CA GLN A 25 -1.14 -53.34 -32.69
C GLN A 25 -0.30 -53.24 -31.41
N LEU A 26 -0.76 -53.82 -30.30
CA LEU A 26 -0.02 -53.81 -29.03
C LEU A 26 1.34 -54.51 -29.15
N ARG A 27 1.45 -55.58 -29.96
CA ARG A 27 2.74 -56.24 -30.23
C ARG A 27 3.68 -55.36 -31.05
N GLN A 28 3.15 -54.65 -32.05
CA GLN A 28 3.93 -53.70 -32.84
C GLN A 28 4.41 -52.53 -31.98
N GLU A 29 3.58 -52.03 -31.05
CA GLU A 29 3.97 -50.98 -30.10
C GLU A 29 5.06 -51.46 -29.14
N ILE A 30 4.97 -52.68 -28.62
CA ILE A 30 6.00 -53.27 -27.75
C ILE A 30 7.33 -53.41 -28.49
N ASP A 31 7.32 -53.83 -29.77
CA ASP A 31 8.54 -53.95 -30.56
C ASP A 31 9.14 -52.58 -30.92
N GLN A 32 8.30 -51.56 -31.12
CA GLN A 32 8.77 -50.18 -31.26
C GLN A 32 9.38 -49.66 -29.95
N LEU A 33 8.73 -49.90 -28.81
CA LEU A 33 9.25 -49.50 -27.50
C LEU A 33 10.60 -50.17 -27.21
N LYS A 34 10.75 -51.47 -27.48
CA LYS A 34 12.04 -52.17 -27.34
C LYS A 34 13.14 -51.56 -28.20
N LYS A 35 12.84 -51.18 -29.45
CA LYS A 35 13.81 -50.48 -30.31
C LYS A 35 14.18 -49.11 -29.76
N THR A 36 13.23 -48.37 -29.20
CA THR A 36 13.53 -47.06 -28.59
C THR A 36 14.37 -47.19 -27.32
N VAL A 37 14.12 -48.20 -26.48
CA VAL A 37 14.91 -48.46 -25.28
C VAL A 37 16.35 -48.87 -25.65
N GLY A 38 16.52 -49.77 -26.62
CA GLY A 38 17.86 -50.13 -27.09
C GLY A 38 18.63 -48.94 -27.69
N ALA A 39 17.94 -48.06 -28.43
CA ALA A 39 18.56 -46.83 -28.94
C ALA A 39 18.89 -45.82 -27.83
N LEU A 40 18.11 -45.78 -26.74
CA LEU A 40 18.39 -44.96 -25.57
C LEU A 40 19.56 -45.48 -24.76
N GLU A 41 19.66 -46.80 -24.54
CA GLU A 41 20.83 -47.43 -23.91
C GLU A 41 22.11 -47.16 -24.71
N GLN A 42 22.06 -47.33 -26.04
CA GLN A 42 23.22 -47.01 -26.90
C GLN A 42 23.61 -45.52 -26.83
N ARG A 43 22.64 -44.62 -26.72
CA ARG A 43 22.91 -43.19 -26.50
C ARG A 43 23.46 -42.91 -25.10
N LEU A 44 23.03 -43.66 -24.09
CA LEU A 44 23.53 -43.53 -22.73
C LEU A 44 24.99 -44.00 -22.64
N GLU A 45 25.31 -45.15 -23.23
CA GLU A 45 26.68 -45.66 -23.31
C GLU A 45 27.59 -44.74 -24.14
N ALA A 46 27.07 -44.17 -25.24
CA ALA A 46 27.78 -43.16 -26.02
C ALA A 46 27.98 -41.86 -25.22
N GLN A 47 27.01 -41.46 -24.38
CA GLN A 47 27.14 -40.32 -23.48
C GLN A 47 28.09 -40.57 -22.31
N GLU A 48 28.14 -41.79 -21.75
CA GLU A 48 29.10 -42.15 -20.71
C GLU A 48 30.53 -42.18 -21.26
N LYS A 49 30.71 -42.67 -22.49
CA LYS A 49 32.01 -42.58 -23.19
C LYS A 49 32.37 -41.14 -23.59
N ALA A 50 31.39 -40.27 -23.79
CA ALA A 50 31.62 -38.85 -24.09
C ALA A 50 31.72 -37.95 -22.82
N LYS A 51 31.34 -38.45 -21.64
CA LYS A 51 31.41 -37.74 -20.35
C LYS A 51 32.62 -38.12 -19.49
N GLN A 52 33.61 -38.83 -20.03
CA GLN A 52 34.97 -38.73 -19.51
C GLN A 52 35.56 -37.41 -20.02
N PRO A 53 35.69 -36.37 -19.18
CA PRO A 53 36.16 -35.08 -19.64
C PRO A 53 37.65 -35.18 -19.94
N ALA A 54 37.98 -34.94 -21.21
CA ALA A 54 39.14 -34.14 -21.55
C ALA A 54 39.08 -32.85 -20.73
N VAL A 55 39.94 -32.75 -19.72
CA VAL A 55 40.18 -31.52 -18.98
C VAL A 55 40.93 -30.60 -19.95
N ALA A 56 40.21 -29.63 -20.52
CA ALA A 56 40.81 -28.55 -21.28
C ALA A 56 41.64 -27.67 -20.32
N GLN A 57 42.85 -27.41 -20.77
CA GLN A 57 43.91 -26.66 -20.11
C GLN A 57 43.43 -25.29 -19.61
N THR A 58 43.69 -25.00 -18.35
CA THR A 58 43.89 -23.64 -17.86
C THR A 58 45.17 -23.66 -17.06
N GLU A 59 46.20 -23.02 -17.62
CA GLU A 59 47.40 -22.50 -16.97
C GLU A 59 48.16 -23.48 -16.06
N THR A 60 49.27 -24.01 -16.55
CA THR A 60 50.37 -24.55 -15.74
C THR A 60 50.67 -23.65 -14.53
N PRO A 61 50.43 -24.06 -13.27
CA PRO A 61 51.44 -23.85 -12.26
C PRO A 61 52.53 -24.88 -12.52
N LYS A 62 53.78 -24.46 -12.50
CA LYS A 62 54.92 -25.38 -12.49
C LYS A 62 54.65 -26.45 -11.43
N GLU A 63 54.62 -27.70 -11.88
CA GLU A 63 54.66 -28.86 -11.02
C GLU A 63 56.08 -28.92 -10.44
N GLU A 64 56.34 -28.06 -9.45
CA GLU A 64 57.37 -28.35 -8.47
C GLU A 64 56.82 -29.53 -7.68
N ALA A 65 57.33 -30.71 -8.00
CA ALA A 65 57.13 -31.91 -7.21
C ALA A 65 57.68 -31.61 -5.81
N PHE A 66 56.83 -31.04 -4.95
CA PHE A 66 57.15 -30.88 -3.55
C PHE A 66 57.46 -32.27 -3.02
N ALA A 67 58.66 -32.46 -2.48
CA ALA A 67 59.04 -33.74 -1.90
C ALA A 67 57.94 -34.17 -0.90
N PRO A 68 57.70 -35.46 -0.64
CA PRO A 68 56.67 -35.90 0.30
C PRO A 68 56.80 -35.27 1.70
N ALA A 69 57.98 -34.75 2.05
CA ALA A 69 58.24 -33.92 3.23
C ALA A 69 57.64 -32.50 3.12
N GLU A 70 57.77 -31.83 1.98
CA GLU A 70 57.25 -30.48 1.73
C GLU A 70 55.72 -30.46 1.62
N VAL A 71 55.13 -31.53 1.10
CA VAL A 71 53.66 -31.72 1.13
C VAL A 71 53.18 -31.88 2.58
N GLN A 72 53.90 -32.64 3.40
CA GLN A 72 53.56 -32.80 4.82
C GLN A 72 53.70 -31.49 5.61
N THR A 73 54.72 -30.67 5.33
CA THR A 73 54.86 -29.36 5.97
C THR A 73 53.77 -28.40 5.51
N THR A 74 53.41 -28.43 4.23
CA THR A 74 52.32 -27.61 3.69
C THR A 74 50.97 -28.00 4.27
N VAL A 75 50.69 -29.30 4.41
CA VAL A 75 49.47 -29.79 5.07
C VAL A 75 49.42 -29.39 6.55
N ARG A 76 50.56 -29.43 7.27
CA ARG A 76 50.63 -28.95 8.66
C ARG A 76 50.40 -27.44 8.76
N ASP A 77 51.03 -26.64 7.90
CA ASP A 77 50.81 -25.19 7.85
C ASP A 77 49.35 -24.85 7.52
N LEU A 78 48.74 -25.54 6.56
CA LEU A 78 47.31 -25.38 6.25
C LEU A 78 46.45 -25.74 7.46
N ASN A 79 46.72 -26.86 8.13
CA ASN A 79 45.97 -27.26 9.32
C ASN A 79 46.11 -26.23 10.46
N ASP A 80 47.30 -25.70 10.68
CA ASP A 80 47.55 -24.69 11.71
C ASP A 80 46.78 -23.40 11.38
N ARG A 81 46.82 -22.95 10.12
CA ARG A 81 46.07 -21.77 9.66
C ARG A 81 44.56 -21.96 9.76
N VAL A 82 44.06 -23.13 9.37
CA VAL A 82 42.63 -23.48 9.52
C VAL A 82 42.24 -23.49 11.00
N SER A 83 43.05 -24.10 11.87
CA SER A 83 42.77 -24.14 13.31
C SER A 83 42.75 -22.74 13.97
N VAL A 84 43.57 -21.81 13.49
CA VAL A 84 43.59 -20.42 13.96
C VAL A 84 42.37 -19.66 13.44
N ALA A 85 42.01 -19.85 12.17
CA ALA A 85 40.82 -19.26 11.58
C ALA A 85 39.53 -19.78 12.25
N GLU A 86 39.46 -21.07 12.57
CA GLU A 86 38.32 -21.67 13.29
C GLU A 86 38.21 -21.13 14.71
N ARG A 87 39.33 -21.06 15.45
CA ARG A 87 39.36 -20.48 16.81
C ARG A 87 38.95 -19.01 16.82
N ARG A 88 39.37 -18.24 15.80
CA ARG A 88 38.98 -16.84 15.65
C ARG A 88 37.51 -16.69 15.27
N SER A 89 37.03 -17.48 14.30
CA SER A 89 35.63 -17.52 13.89
C SER A 89 34.67 -17.87 15.04
N LEU A 90 35.09 -18.79 15.94
CA LEU A 90 34.30 -19.16 17.11
C LEU A 90 34.28 -18.06 18.20
N ARG A 91 35.33 -17.24 18.31
CA ARG A 91 35.43 -16.13 19.26
C ARG A 91 34.76 -14.85 18.74
N ASP A 92 34.85 -14.60 17.44
CA ASP A 92 34.25 -13.43 16.78
C ASP A 92 32.75 -13.65 16.47
N ARG A 93 32.11 -14.62 17.11
CA ARG A 93 30.67 -14.81 16.98
C ARG A 93 29.95 -13.65 17.66
N LEU A 94 29.33 -12.82 16.82
CA LEU A 94 28.39 -11.81 17.26
C LEU A 94 27.01 -12.46 17.42
N ASP A 95 26.48 -12.43 18.63
CA ASP A 95 25.13 -12.89 18.91
C ASP A 95 24.18 -11.70 18.72
N TRP A 96 23.44 -11.73 17.61
CA TRP A 96 22.44 -10.71 17.27
C TRP A 96 21.08 -11.21 17.74
N GLY A 97 20.47 -10.48 18.66
CA GLY A 97 19.15 -10.82 19.21
C GLY A 97 18.28 -9.58 19.35
N GLY A 98 16.99 -9.77 19.56
CA GLY A 98 16.10 -8.63 19.73
C GLY A 98 14.67 -9.04 19.97
N ASP A 99 13.88 -8.04 20.36
CA ASP A 99 12.44 -8.15 20.53
C ASP A 99 11.78 -7.05 19.69
N TYR A 100 10.78 -7.45 18.91
CA TYR A 100 9.97 -6.54 18.11
C TYR A 100 8.54 -6.57 18.65
N ARG A 101 8.15 -5.47 19.29
CA ARG A 101 6.77 -5.30 19.79
C ARG A 101 6.04 -4.32 18.90
N PHE A 102 4.87 -4.74 18.46
CA PHE A 102 3.91 -3.87 17.79
C PHE A 102 2.59 -3.94 18.55
N GLU A 103 1.93 -2.79 18.70
CA GLU A 103 0.54 -2.73 19.10
C GLU A 103 -0.29 -2.39 17.87
N ALA A 104 -1.26 -3.24 17.53
CA ALA A 104 -2.12 -3.09 16.37
C ALA A 104 -3.23 -2.06 16.64
N HIS A 105 -2.85 -0.83 17.01
CA HIS A 105 -3.78 0.29 17.09
C HIS A 105 -4.09 0.77 15.67
N THR A 106 -5.10 0.17 15.06
CA THR A 106 -5.63 0.66 13.77
C THR A 106 -6.86 1.51 14.05
N ILE A 107 -6.84 2.77 13.64
CA ILE A 107 -8.05 3.58 13.60
C ILE A 107 -8.85 3.08 12.39
N ARG A 108 -10.07 2.57 12.64
CA ARG A 108 -11.05 2.26 11.61
C ARG A 108 -12.30 3.04 11.93
N GLY A 109 -12.69 3.91 11.02
CA GLY A 109 -13.85 4.76 11.19
C GLY A 109 -14.38 5.16 9.84
N ASN A 110 -15.67 4.91 9.61
CA ASN A 110 -16.37 5.47 8.48
C ASN A 110 -17.04 6.76 8.96
N VAL A 111 -16.74 7.86 8.28
CA VAL A 111 -17.43 9.13 8.49
C VAL A 111 -18.44 9.30 7.35
N PRO A 112 -19.75 9.31 7.64
CA PRO A 112 -20.76 9.49 6.61
C PRO A 112 -20.67 10.89 6.01
N ALA A 113 -21.27 11.05 4.83
CA ALA A 113 -21.39 12.37 4.21
C ALA A 113 -22.15 13.32 5.15
N HIS A 114 -21.60 14.50 5.38
CA HIS A 114 -22.15 15.46 6.33
C HIS A 114 -21.83 16.89 5.90
N TYR A 115 -22.54 17.84 6.51
CA TYR A 115 -22.21 19.24 6.40
C TYR A 115 -21.29 19.66 7.55
N ASP A 116 -20.15 20.26 7.21
CA ASP A 116 -19.20 20.85 8.13
C ASP A 116 -19.84 22.10 8.77
N GLY A 117 -20.38 21.89 9.97
CA GLY A 117 -21.06 22.93 10.74
C GLY A 117 -20.15 24.10 11.09
N MET A 118 -18.84 23.88 11.22
CA MET A 118 -17.89 24.96 11.52
C MET A 118 -17.66 25.85 10.31
N GLN A 119 -17.52 25.27 9.11
CA GLN A 119 -17.46 26.04 7.87
C GLN A 119 -18.76 26.82 7.63
N LEU A 120 -19.91 26.18 7.82
CA LEU A 120 -21.21 26.85 7.68
C LEU A 120 -21.38 28.01 8.66
N GLN A 121 -21.01 27.80 9.93
CA GLN A 121 -21.03 28.86 10.95
C GLN A 121 -20.05 29.99 10.59
N ASN A 122 -18.83 29.67 10.17
CA ASN A 122 -17.83 30.67 9.79
C ASN A 122 -18.32 31.54 8.64
N LEU A 123 -18.87 30.94 7.58
CA LEU A 123 -19.45 31.66 6.46
C LEU A 123 -20.64 32.51 6.91
N THR A 124 -21.53 31.95 7.71
CA THR A 124 -22.69 32.70 8.25
C THR A 124 -22.24 33.92 9.05
N VAL A 125 -21.26 33.78 9.95
CA VAL A 125 -20.75 34.90 10.75
C VAL A 125 -20.08 35.96 9.88
N LYS A 126 -19.28 35.57 8.90
CA LYS A 126 -18.65 36.51 7.96
C LYS A 126 -19.69 37.24 7.09
N THR A 127 -20.72 36.52 6.66
CA THR A 127 -21.86 37.09 5.95
C THR A 127 -22.60 38.11 6.83
N LEU A 128 -22.89 37.76 8.09
CA LEU A 128 -23.54 38.67 9.04
C LEU A 128 -22.70 39.91 9.33
N TRP A 129 -21.39 39.75 9.49
CA TRP A 129 -20.45 40.86 9.68
C TRP A 129 -20.51 41.86 8.53
N MET A 130 -20.61 41.39 7.29
CA MET A 130 -20.71 42.24 6.11
C MET A 130 -21.94 43.15 6.14
N PHE A 131 -23.05 42.65 6.69
CA PHE A 131 -24.31 43.39 6.79
C PHE A 131 -24.55 44.03 8.16
N ALA A 132 -23.66 43.78 9.12
CA ALA A 132 -23.74 44.40 10.44
C ALA A 132 -23.39 45.89 10.34
N PRO A 133 -24.00 46.75 11.17
CA PRO A 133 -23.72 48.17 11.16
C PRO A 133 -22.27 48.47 11.57
N GLU A 134 -21.70 49.54 11.02
CA GLU A 134 -20.33 50.00 11.32
C GLU A 134 -20.14 50.30 12.82
N SER A 135 -21.19 50.73 13.52
CA SER A 135 -21.16 50.96 14.97
C SER A 135 -20.89 49.69 15.80
N LYS A 136 -21.00 48.52 15.18
CA LYS A 136 -20.67 47.21 15.76
C LYS A 136 -19.42 46.58 15.12
N GLY A 137 -18.70 47.32 14.28
CA GLY A 137 -17.53 46.84 13.54
C GLY A 137 -17.86 46.03 12.29
N GLY A 138 -19.10 46.07 11.82
CA GLY A 138 -19.48 45.50 10.51
C GLY A 138 -19.20 46.44 9.35
N LEU A 139 -19.43 45.97 8.12
CA LEU A 139 -19.21 46.79 6.91
C LEU A 139 -20.42 47.66 6.53
N GLY A 140 -21.55 47.53 7.22
CA GLY A 140 -22.75 48.32 6.94
C GLY A 140 -23.36 48.08 5.56
N MET A 141 -23.00 46.99 4.86
CA MET A 141 -23.56 46.69 3.55
C MET A 141 -25.05 46.39 3.68
N GLN A 142 -25.84 46.83 2.70
CA GLN A 142 -27.23 46.43 2.63
C GLN A 142 -27.34 45.04 2.01
N PHE A 143 -28.10 44.15 2.65
CA PHE A 143 -28.38 42.84 2.06
C PHE A 143 -29.29 43.00 0.84
N ASP A 144 -28.76 42.65 -0.33
CA ASP A 144 -29.54 42.50 -1.56
C ASP A 144 -29.79 41.01 -1.82
N PRO A 145 -31.05 40.53 -1.84
CA PRO A 145 -31.37 39.15 -2.20
C PRO A 145 -30.84 38.73 -3.57
N ASN A 146 -30.70 39.68 -4.51
CA ASN A 146 -30.20 39.41 -5.86
C ASN A 146 -28.70 39.06 -5.87
N MET A 147 -27.96 39.45 -4.83
CA MET A 147 -26.52 39.16 -4.73
C MET A 147 -26.24 37.64 -4.72
N LEU A 148 -27.16 36.86 -4.14
CA LEU A 148 -27.09 35.39 -4.10
C LEU A 148 -27.40 34.74 -5.46
N GLY A 149 -28.20 35.41 -6.30
CA GLY A 149 -28.50 34.94 -7.66
C GLY A 149 -27.46 35.35 -8.71
N GLN A 150 -26.68 36.40 -8.43
CA GLN A 150 -25.66 36.93 -9.35
C GLN A 150 -24.30 36.22 -9.23
N MET A 151 -24.01 35.61 -8.08
CA MET A 151 -22.73 34.95 -7.80
C MET A 151 -22.94 33.46 -7.56
N THR A 152 -22.01 32.63 -8.02
CA THR A 152 -21.98 31.22 -7.60
C THR A 152 -21.56 31.12 -6.13
N PRO A 153 -21.96 30.06 -5.38
CA PRO A 153 -21.56 29.89 -3.98
C PRO A 153 -20.05 29.99 -3.76
N THR A 154 -19.26 29.46 -4.69
CA THR A 154 -17.80 29.56 -4.67
C THR A 154 -17.30 31.00 -4.80
N GLN A 155 -17.88 31.78 -5.72
CA GLN A 155 -17.54 33.21 -5.90
C GLN A 155 -17.93 34.02 -4.67
N TYR A 156 -19.09 33.74 -4.08
CA TYR A 156 -19.54 34.39 -2.86
C TYR A 156 -18.59 34.13 -1.68
N ALA A 157 -18.17 32.88 -1.47
CA ALA A 157 -17.22 32.54 -0.42
C ALA A 157 -15.87 33.26 -0.60
N ALA A 158 -15.38 33.35 -1.84
CA ALA A 158 -14.17 34.10 -2.17
C ALA A 158 -14.35 35.61 -1.94
N PHE A 159 -15.49 36.17 -2.35
CA PHE A 159 -15.83 37.58 -2.14
C PHE A 159 -15.86 37.93 -0.64
N VAL A 160 -16.59 37.15 0.16
CA VAL A 160 -16.66 37.34 1.61
C VAL A 160 -15.27 37.19 2.24
N GLY A 161 -14.48 36.22 1.78
CA GLY A 161 -13.09 36.05 2.20
C GLY A 161 -12.22 37.27 1.90
N GLN A 162 -12.36 37.86 0.71
CA GLN A 162 -11.64 39.08 0.32
C GLN A 162 -12.07 40.28 1.17
N GLN A 163 -13.37 40.45 1.44
CA GLN A 163 -13.87 41.53 2.29
C GLN A 163 -13.30 41.44 3.71
N VAL A 164 -13.29 40.23 4.27
CA VAL A 164 -12.68 39.96 5.58
C VAL A 164 -11.18 40.23 5.56
N GLN A 165 -10.47 39.85 4.49
CA GLN A 165 -9.04 40.10 4.38
C GLN A 165 -8.71 41.60 4.28
N GLN A 166 -9.48 42.35 3.50
CA GLN A 166 -9.28 43.79 3.33
C GLN A 166 -9.60 44.60 4.60
N ASN A 167 -10.59 44.14 5.38
CA ASN A 167 -11.05 44.81 6.59
C ASN A 167 -10.84 43.96 7.84
N TYR A 168 -9.70 43.25 7.90
CA TYR A 168 -9.45 42.23 8.93
C TYR A 168 -9.52 42.78 10.36
N SER A 169 -9.07 44.02 10.58
CA SER A 169 -9.16 44.68 11.89
C SER A 169 -10.62 44.89 12.34
N GLN A 170 -11.51 45.27 11.43
CA GLN A 170 -12.94 45.44 11.70
C GLN A 170 -13.60 44.08 11.97
N TYR A 171 -13.27 43.08 11.16
CA TYR A 171 -13.73 41.70 11.37
C TYR A 171 -13.27 41.13 12.71
N GLN A 172 -12.01 41.36 13.10
CA GLN A 172 -11.49 40.95 14.40
C GLN A 172 -12.20 41.67 15.54
N PHE A 173 -12.44 42.98 15.40
CA PHE A 173 -13.20 43.74 16.39
C PHE A 173 -14.63 43.22 16.53
N PHE A 174 -15.33 42.96 15.42
CA PHE A 174 -16.67 42.39 15.42
C PHE A 174 -16.70 41.03 16.12
N THR A 175 -15.83 40.10 15.69
CA THR A 175 -15.80 38.74 16.24
C THR A 175 -15.38 38.68 17.71
N SER A 176 -14.51 39.58 18.17
CA SER A 176 -14.10 39.66 19.58
C SER A 176 -15.21 40.19 20.49
N ASN A 177 -16.13 40.99 19.95
CA ASN A 177 -17.26 41.56 20.69
C ASN A 177 -18.58 40.82 20.43
N LEU A 178 -18.55 39.74 19.63
CA LEU A 178 -19.73 39.02 19.19
C LEU A 178 -20.28 38.14 20.30
N THR A 179 -21.49 38.45 20.78
CA THR A 179 -22.22 37.59 21.70
C THR A 179 -23.30 36.78 20.98
N PHE A 180 -23.68 35.63 21.53
CA PHE A 180 -24.75 34.80 20.97
C PHE A 180 -26.08 35.57 20.83
N SER A 181 -26.40 36.42 21.80
CA SER A 181 -27.61 37.26 21.76
C SER A 181 -27.59 38.25 20.60
N GLN A 182 -26.43 38.85 20.29
CA GLN A 182 -26.27 39.76 19.15
C GLN A 182 -26.33 39.01 17.82
N LEU A 183 -25.76 37.81 17.73
CA LEU A 183 -25.92 36.94 16.56
C LEU A 183 -27.37 36.59 16.31
N LYS A 184 -28.12 36.21 17.35
CA LYS A 184 -29.55 35.92 17.26
C LYS A 184 -30.35 37.14 16.83
N GLN A 185 -30.02 38.32 17.35
CA GLN A 185 -30.67 39.57 16.97
C GLN A 185 -30.36 39.95 15.52
N SER A 186 -29.10 39.83 15.10
CA SER A 186 -28.64 40.11 13.73
C SER A 186 -29.28 39.14 12.72
N LEU A 187 -29.34 37.84 13.02
CA LEU A 187 -30.10 36.88 12.21
C LEU A 187 -31.60 37.21 12.20
N GLY A 188 -32.16 37.64 13.34
CA GLY A 188 -33.55 38.05 13.44
C GLY A 188 -33.93 39.27 12.60
N GLN A 189 -32.96 40.03 12.08
CA GLN A 189 -33.21 41.11 11.11
C GLN A 189 -33.50 40.56 9.70
N PHE A 190 -33.07 39.34 9.39
CA PHE A 190 -33.41 38.64 8.16
C PHE A 190 -34.76 37.94 8.33
N SER A 191 -35.63 37.99 7.31
CA SER A 191 -36.86 37.22 7.33
C SER A 191 -36.56 35.71 7.37
N PRO A 192 -37.45 34.87 7.92
CA PRO A 192 -37.25 33.42 7.94
C PRO A 192 -36.99 32.83 6.55
N GLN A 193 -37.64 33.38 5.51
CA GLN A 193 -37.44 32.97 4.12
C GLN A 193 -36.02 33.33 3.63
N MET A 194 -35.53 34.53 3.96
CA MET A 194 -34.16 34.95 3.61
C MET A 194 -33.11 34.12 4.34
N GLN A 195 -33.34 33.79 5.61
CA GLN A 195 -32.46 32.92 6.38
C GLN A 195 -32.36 31.53 5.74
N GLN A 196 -33.49 30.93 5.37
CA GLN A 196 -33.51 29.62 4.71
C GLN A 196 -32.80 29.65 3.35
N MET A 197 -33.05 30.69 2.54
CA MET A 197 -32.38 30.85 1.25
C MET A 197 -30.86 30.99 1.43
N LEU A 198 -30.42 31.85 2.36
CA LEU A 198 -29.01 32.05 2.64
C LEU A 198 -28.35 30.76 3.14
N ILE A 199 -28.97 30.04 4.09
CA ILE A 199 -28.41 28.79 4.61
C ILE A 199 -28.31 27.73 3.51
N GLN A 200 -29.34 27.56 2.67
CA GLN A 200 -29.28 26.63 1.54
C GLN A 200 -28.19 27.01 0.54
N TYR A 201 -28.02 28.30 0.27
CA TYR A 201 -26.96 28.79 -0.60
C TYR A 201 -25.57 28.52 0.00
N LEU A 202 -25.37 28.80 1.29
CA LEU A 202 -24.10 28.57 1.98
C LEU A 202 -23.75 27.08 2.08
N GLN A 203 -24.74 26.19 2.19
CA GLN A 203 -24.52 24.74 2.17
C GLN A 203 -23.93 24.23 0.85
N GLN A 204 -24.12 24.95 -0.26
CA GLN A 204 -23.57 24.61 -1.57
C GLN A 204 -22.13 25.11 -1.75
N VAL A 205 -21.60 25.88 -0.79
CA VAL A 205 -20.21 26.36 -0.85
C VAL A 205 -19.25 25.17 -0.74
N PRO A 206 -18.22 25.07 -1.61
CA PRO A 206 -17.23 24.01 -1.53
C PRO A 206 -16.57 23.96 -0.15
N GLY A 207 -16.48 22.75 0.42
CA GLY A 207 -15.92 22.52 1.75
C GLY A 207 -16.95 22.53 2.89
N VAL A 208 -18.16 23.06 2.67
CA VAL A 208 -19.27 22.92 3.63
C VAL A 208 -19.86 21.52 3.52
N TYR A 209 -20.16 21.02 2.33
CA TYR A 209 -20.45 19.60 2.15
C TYR A 209 -19.16 18.79 2.16
N ARG A 210 -19.09 17.78 3.02
CA ARG A 210 -18.02 16.80 3.09
C ARG A 210 -18.55 15.45 2.61
N SER A 211 -17.97 14.94 1.53
CA SER A 211 -18.23 13.58 1.07
C SER A 211 -17.85 12.57 2.15
N ALA A 212 -18.54 11.43 2.16
CA ALA A 212 -18.18 10.33 3.05
C ALA A 212 -16.72 9.91 2.81
N TYR A 213 -16.02 9.59 3.89
CA TYR A 213 -14.65 9.12 3.80
C TYR A 213 -14.36 8.10 4.89
N ASP A 214 -13.42 7.22 4.59
CA ASP A 214 -12.89 6.29 5.57
C ASP A 214 -11.63 6.89 6.21
N ALA A 215 -11.63 7.00 7.53
CA ALA A 215 -10.48 7.42 8.32
C ALA A 215 -9.65 6.20 8.75
N ASN A 216 -9.36 5.31 7.79
CA ASN A 216 -8.62 4.08 8.05
C ASN A 216 -7.13 4.37 8.11
N THR A 217 -6.46 3.82 9.12
CA THR A 217 -4.99 3.80 9.20
C THR A 217 -4.50 2.36 9.12
N ASP A 218 -3.80 2.04 8.03
CA ASP A 218 -3.20 0.72 7.78
C ASP A 218 -1.82 0.56 8.46
N ALA A 219 -1.26 1.65 8.99
CA ALA A 219 0.02 1.65 9.67
C ALA A 219 -0.10 1.15 11.12
N LEU A 220 0.87 0.35 11.55
CA LEU A 220 1.06 0.02 12.96
C LEU A 220 1.64 1.26 13.67
N LEU A 221 0.80 2.00 14.39
CA LEU A 221 1.17 3.31 14.95
C LEU A 221 2.15 3.23 16.14
N THR A 222 2.32 2.06 16.74
CA THR A 222 3.18 1.88 17.91
C THR A 222 4.08 0.66 17.72
N ASN A 223 5.31 0.91 17.30
CA ASN A 223 6.34 -0.11 17.14
C ASN A 223 7.52 0.20 18.05
N ARG A 224 8.03 -0.81 18.75
CA ARG A 224 9.28 -0.74 19.51
C ARG A 224 10.19 -1.88 19.08
N LEU A 225 11.33 -1.50 18.48
CA LEU A 225 12.42 -2.40 18.17
C LEU A 225 13.47 -2.31 19.29
N ARG A 226 13.80 -3.44 19.90
CA ARG A 226 14.97 -3.55 20.78
C ARG A 226 15.96 -4.51 20.16
N LEU A 227 17.15 -4.01 19.83
CA LEU A 227 18.28 -4.81 19.36
C LEU A 227 19.24 -5.06 20.51
N LYS A 228 19.76 -6.28 20.59
CA LYS A 228 20.84 -6.69 21.49
C LYS A 228 21.99 -7.19 20.63
N PHE A 229 23.16 -6.64 20.90
CA PHE A 229 24.42 -7.05 20.31
C PHE A 229 25.28 -7.55 21.44
N ASP A 230 25.57 -8.84 21.43
CA ASP A 230 26.51 -9.46 22.37
C ASP A 230 27.70 -10.00 21.58
N ALA A 231 28.90 -9.80 22.13
CA ALA A 231 30.16 -10.20 21.52
C ALA A 231 31.01 -10.85 22.60
N LYS A 232 31.34 -12.13 22.42
CA LYS A 232 32.18 -12.87 23.35
C LYS A 232 33.66 -12.54 23.11
N VAL A 233 34.11 -11.42 23.64
CA VAL A 233 35.53 -11.03 23.58
C VAL A 233 36.31 -11.83 24.62
N ALA A 234 37.50 -12.33 24.26
CA ALA A 234 38.37 -13.06 25.19
C ALA A 234 39.04 -12.08 26.18
N ASP A 235 39.17 -12.46 27.46
CA ASP A 235 39.69 -11.63 28.57
C ASP A 235 41.09 -11.04 28.37
N ASN A 236 41.82 -11.54 27.37
CA ASN A 236 43.18 -11.16 27.03
C ASN A 236 43.28 -10.07 25.95
N VAL A 237 42.17 -9.38 25.66
CA VAL A 237 42.17 -8.13 24.87
C VAL A 237 41.48 -7.05 25.71
N SER A 238 42.29 -6.29 26.47
CA SER A 238 41.94 -4.97 27.00
C SER A 238 42.55 -3.88 26.13
#